data_AF-A0A0F6P8H6-F1
#
_entry.id   AF-A0A0F6P8H6-F1
#
_cell.length_a   1.000
_cell.length_b   1.000
_cell.length_c   1.000
_cell.angle_alpha   90.00
_cell.angle_beta   90.00
_cell.angle_gamma   90.00
#
_symmetry.space_group_name_H-M   'P 1'
#
loop_
_entity.id
_entity.type
_entity.pdbx_description
1 polymer ?
#
loop_
_entity_poly.entity_id
_entity_poly.type
_entity_poly.pdbx_seq_one_letter_code
_entity_poly.pdbx_strand_id
1 'polypeptide(L)'
;MVMQNGGGGGSSGGGDGIDETSAKHLLDSIGKIVHDQVKSESNVFRDELKGDLKKAKGSSETGSTDDPCRFNYTNELIGAKDGKRYPCKELSGKMFVNPFSDTLGGQCTKEKISGSTNTCGACAPYRRLHLCNHNLETINNTTSMTHKLLAEVCYAAKEEGNSINTHYTPHQEKYKDTGTASQLCTVLARSFADIGDIVRGKDFFLGNDEEKKKRDELEKNLKEIFKQIHENLTDQRAKQHYKDEPDKNYFQLREDWWTANRHTVWKAITCGVTDGDKYFRNTCSSKNVHYRKCHCNNGDVLTNFDYVPQYLRWFEEWAEDFCRLRKRKLEDAKQQCRGKNGTERYCDLNRHDCARTIRGDHVFVEEDNCKYCHFSCAHFVKWIDNQKLEFLKQKEK
;
A
#
# COMPACT_ATOMS: atom_id res chain seq x y z
N MET A 1 -25.91 -25.97 45.93
CA MET A 1 -26.83 -26.45 44.88
C MET A 1 -26.02 -26.56 43.60
N VAL A 2 -25.61 -27.79 43.29
CA VAL A 2 -24.88 -28.17 42.08
C VAL A 2 -25.89 -28.28 40.95
N MET A 3 -25.58 -27.73 39.77
CA MET A 3 -26.02 -28.33 38.51
C MET A 3 -24.90 -28.24 37.47
N GLN A 4 -24.41 -29.41 37.10
CA GLN A 4 -23.61 -29.69 35.92
C GLN A 4 -24.52 -29.89 34.69
N ASN A 5 -23.84 -29.79 33.54
CA ASN A 5 -24.07 -30.47 32.26
C ASN A 5 -24.84 -29.78 31.13
N GLY A 6 -24.15 -29.77 29.98
CA GLY A 6 -24.68 -29.49 28.66
C GLY A 6 -23.58 -29.47 27.60
N GLY A 7 -22.84 -30.57 27.41
CA GLY A 7 -21.97 -30.76 26.24
C GLY A 7 -22.81 -31.01 24.97
N GLY A 8 -22.44 -30.36 23.86
CA GLY A 8 -23.01 -30.58 22.53
C GLY A 8 -22.02 -30.10 21.48
N GLY A 9 -21.54 -31.01 20.63
CA GLY A 9 -20.34 -30.82 19.81
C GLY A 9 -20.54 -30.12 18.47
N GLY A 10 -19.40 -29.75 17.88
CA GLY A 10 -19.19 -29.76 16.43
C GLY A 10 -19.44 -28.45 15.68
N SER A 11 -18.45 -27.57 15.67
CA SER A 11 -17.91 -27.05 14.41
C SER A 11 -16.45 -26.64 14.62
N SER A 12 -15.54 -27.39 14.01
CA SER A 12 -14.10 -27.14 14.02
C SER A 12 -13.77 -25.93 13.15
N GLY A 13 -14.04 -24.73 13.65
CA GLY A 13 -13.51 -23.48 13.11
C GLY A 13 -12.14 -23.24 13.73
N GLY A 14 -11.09 -23.86 13.18
CA GLY A 14 -9.70 -23.55 13.55
C GLY A 14 -9.31 -22.17 13.04
N GLY A 15 -9.86 -21.12 13.62
CA GLY A 15 -9.43 -19.74 13.36
C GLY A 15 -8.09 -19.50 14.04
N ASP A 16 -7.09 -19.07 13.27
CA ASP A 16 -5.92 -18.43 13.87
C ASP A 16 -6.42 -17.28 14.74
N GLY A 17 -6.05 -17.25 16.02
CA GLY A 17 -6.45 -16.19 16.94
C GLY A 17 -5.98 -14.80 16.48
N ILE A 18 -6.55 -13.75 17.07
CA ILE A 18 -6.11 -12.38 16.82
C ILE A 18 -4.69 -12.20 17.37
N ASP A 19 -3.75 -11.78 16.51
CA ASP A 19 -2.36 -11.53 16.87
C ASP A 19 -2.16 -10.06 17.28
N GLU A 20 -1.96 -9.81 18.56
CA GLU A 20 -1.81 -8.46 19.14
C GLU A 20 -0.35 -7.98 19.24
N THR A 21 0.61 -8.68 18.60
CA THR A 21 2.05 -8.37 18.69
C THR A 21 2.38 -6.95 18.23
N SER A 22 1.70 -6.45 17.21
CA SER A 22 1.79 -5.05 16.78
C SER A 22 0.54 -4.64 15.98
N ALA A 23 0.39 -3.35 15.69
CA ALA A 23 -0.74 -2.84 14.91
C ALA A 23 -0.94 -3.59 13.58
N LYS A 24 0.12 -3.81 12.78
CA LYS A 24 0.02 -4.61 11.54
C LYS A 24 -0.39 -6.08 11.77
N HIS A 25 0.03 -6.70 12.88
CA HIS A 25 -0.38 -8.08 13.20
C HIS A 25 -1.88 -8.13 13.51
N LEU A 26 -2.34 -7.19 14.32
CA LEU A 26 -3.75 -7.05 14.72
C LEU A 26 -4.63 -6.77 13.51
N LEU A 27 -4.26 -5.76 12.73
CA LEU A 27 -4.99 -5.33 11.54
C LEU A 27 -5.08 -6.47 10.51
N ASP A 28 -3.96 -7.15 10.20
CA ASP A 28 -4.00 -8.27 9.27
C ASP A 28 -4.84 -9.45 9.80
N SER A 29 -4.89 -9.65 11.14
CA SER A 29 -5.66 -10.75 11.74
C SER A 29 -7.15 -10.50 11.61
N ILE A 30 -7.57 -9.27 11.88
CA ILE A 30 -8.95 -8.81 11.66
C ILE A 30 -9.28 -8.83 10.16
N GLY A 31 -8.36 -8.38 9.31
CA GLY A 31 -8.50 -8.43 7.86
C GLY A 31 -8.76 -9.84 7.35
N LYS A 32 -8.10 -10.87 7.93
CA LYS A 32 -8.38 -12.28 7.62
C LYS A 32 -9.81 -12.67 7.95
N ILE A 33 -10.31 -12.30 9.12
CA ILE A 33 -11.70 -12.58 9.54
C ILE A 33 -12.69 -11.95 8.55
N VAL A 34 -12.46 -10.68 8.17
CA VAL A 34 -13.31 -9.97 7.21
C VAL A 34 -13.23 -10.62 5.82
N HIS A 35 -12.02 -10.95 5.34
CA HIS A 35 -11.82 -11.65 4.08
C HIS A 35 -12.55 -12.99 4.05
N ASP A 36 -12.43 -13.79 5.11
CA ASP A 36 -13.04 -15.11 5.17
C ASP A 36 -14.56 -15.03 5.15
N GLN A 37 -15.14 -14.01 5.80
CA GLN A 37 -16.56 -13.71 5.71
C GLN A 37 -16.96 -13.33 4.27
N VAL A 38 -16.34 -12.32 3.67
CA VAL A 38 -16.66 -11.86 2.30
C VAL A 38 -16.45 -12.98 1.27
N LYS A 39 -15.38 -13.75 1.41
CA LYS A 39 -15.10 -14.91 0.57
C LYS A 39 -16.19 -15.97 0.68
N SER A 40 -16.70 -16.24 1.88
CA SER A 40 -17.77 -17.21 2.08
C SER A 40 -19.09 -16.78 1.43
N GLU A 41 -19.43 -15.50 1.52
CA GLU A 41 -20.65 -14.91 0.95
C GLU A 41 -20.59 -14.86 -0.58
N SER A 42 -19.43 -14.48 -1.14
CA SER A 42 -19.24 -14.32 -2.59
C SER A 42 -18.94 -15.61 -3.35
N ASN A 43 -18.58 -16.70 -2.66
CA ASN A 43 -18.13 -17.95 -3.29
C ASN A 43 -19.15 -18.55 -4.28
N VAL A 44 -20.43 -18.26 -4.10
CA VAL A 44 -21.53 -18.75 -4.96
C VAL A 44 -21.40 -18.23 -6.40
N PHE A 45 -20.94 -16.99 -6.59
CA PHE A 45 -20.85 -16.33 -7.91
C PHE A 45 -19.41 -16.06 -8.36
N ARG A 46 -18.43 -16.53 -7.59
CA ARG A 46 -17.00 -16.30 -7.84
C ARG A 46 -16.58 -16.61 -9.28
N ASP A 47 -17.07 -17.72 -9.85
CA ASP A 47 -16.65 -18.17 -11.18
C ASP A 47 -17.19 -17.26 -12.31
N GLU A 48 -18.31 -16.56 -12.10
CA GLU A 48 -18.82 -15.53 -13.04
C GLU A 48 -17.92 -14.27 -13.03
N LEU A 49 -17.30 -13.97 -11.88
CA LEU A 49 -16.47 -12.76 -11.69
C LEU A 49 -14.99 -12.99 -11.98
N LYS A 50 -14.56 -14.27 -12.07
CA LYS A 50 -13.17 -14.63 -12.25
C LYS A 50 -12.69 -14.24 -13.65
N GLY A 51 -11.65 -13.41 -13.69
CA GLY A 51 -10.97 -13.05 -14.92
C GLY A 51 -10.06 -14.17 -15.43
N ASP A 52 -9.80 -14.17 -16.73
CA ASP A 52 -8.91 -15.08 -17.41
C ASP A 52 -8.02 -14.25 -18.34
N LEU A 53 -6.73 -14.16 -18.01
CA LEU A 53 -5.77 -13.35 -18.77
C LEU A 53 -5.66 -13.84 -20.23
N LYS A 54 -5.86 -15.13 -20.53
CA LYS A 54 -5.83 -15.64 -21.91
C LYS A 54 -6.95 -15.06 -22.77
N LYS A 55 -8.04 -14.62 -22.13
CA LYS A 55 -9.23 -14.02 -22.77
C LYS A 55 -9.22 -12.48 -22.73
N ALA A 56 -8.22 -11.85 -22.12
CA ALA A 56 -8.08 -10.40 -22.11
C ALA A 56 -7.73 -9.91 -23.52
N LYS A 57 -8.75 -9.55 -24.32
CA LYS A 57 -8.56 -9.18 -25.74
C LYS A 57 -7.86 -7.83 -25.90
N GLY A 58 -6.78 -7.82 -26.69
CA GLY A 58 -6.18 -6.63 -27.27
C GLY A 58 -5.15 -6.85 -28.40
N SER A 59 -5.24 -7.96 -29.12
CA SER A 59 -4.80 -8.11 -30.53
C SER A 59 -5.46 -9.38 -31.09
N SER A 60 -5.26 -9.70 -32.38
CA SER A 60 -5.75 -10.94 -33.03
C SER A 60 -5.14 -12.22 -32.45
N GLU A 61 -4.13 -12.10 -31.59
CA GLU A 61 -3.46 -13.20 -30.92
C GLU A 61 -3.94 -13.27 -29.47
N THR A 62 -4.51 -14.41 -29.10
CA THR A 62 -4.84 -14.71 -27.70
C THR A 62 -3.61 -14.56 -26.82
N GLY A 63 -3.77 -14.03 -25.61
CA GLY A 63 -2.69 -14.03 -24.63
C GLY A 63 -2.18 -15.46 -24.43
N SER A 64 -0.87 -15.65 -24.61
CA SER A 64 -0.26 -16.99 -24.64
C SER A 64 -0.25 -17.71 -23.29
N THR A 65 -0.67 -17.01 -22.21
CA THR A 65 -0.52 -17.47 -20.84
C THR A 65 -1.52 -16.81 -19.89
N ASP A 66 -1.87 -17.53 -18.83
CA ASP A 66 -2.60 -17.06 -17.65
C ASP A 66 -1.66 -16.61 -16.51
N ASP A 67 -0.34 -16.65 -16.75
CA ASP A 67 0.65 -16.18 -15.80
C ASP A 67 0.85 -14.66 -15.95
N PRO A 68 0.42 -13.83 -14.96
CA PRO A 68 0.59 -12.38 -15.03
C PRO A 68 2.07 -11.95 -15.13
N CYS A 69 3.01 -12.78 -14.68
CA CYS A 69 4.43 -12.45 -14.80
C CYS A 69 4.93 -12.55 -16.24
N ARG A 70 4.36 -13.47 -17.02
CA ARG A 70 4.75 -13.76 -18.41
C ARG A 70 3.87 -13.05 -19.45
N PHE A 71 2.69 -12.59 -19.03
CA PHE A 71 1.76 -11.88 -19.89
C PHE A 71 2.39 -10.60 -20.48
N ASN A 72 2.23 -10.40 -21.79
CA ASN A 72 2.80 -9.26 -22.50
C ASN A 72 1.79 -8.10 -22.57
N TYR A 73 1.70 -7.34 -21.48
CA TYR A 73 0.77 -6.22 -21.36
C TYR A 73 0.92 -5.17 -22.47
N THR A 74 2.14 -4.91 -22.95
CA THR A 74 2.40 -3.85 -23.94
C THR A 74 1.84 -4.17 -25.32
N ASN A 75 2.01 -5.42 -25.76
CA ASN A 75 1.55 -5.86 -27.07
C ASN A 75 0.08 -6.32 -27.06
N GLU A 76 -0.38 -6.87 -25.95
CA GLU A 76 -1.71 -7.50 -25.82
C GLU A 76 -2.78 -6.52 -25.29
N LEU A 77 -2.41 -5.30 -24.87
CA LEU A 77 -3.34 -4.20 -24.59
C LEU A 77 -3.13 -3.10 -25.66
N ILE A 78 -4.04 -3.02 -26.66
CA ILE A 78 -3.98 -2.18 -27.90
C ILE A 78 -3.49 -0.72 -27.72
N GLY A 79 -3.50 -0.15 -26.52
CA GLY A 79 -3.06 1.22 -26.24
C GLY A 79 -1.71 1.40 -25.54
N ALA A 80 -0.97 0.32 -25.22
CA ALA A 80 0.31 0.42 -24.53
C ALA A 80 1.52 0.54 -25.50
N LYS A 81 1.34 0.20 -26.78
CA LYS A 81 2.26 0.55 -27.87
C LYS A 81 2.40 2.08 -27.90
N ASP A 82 3.60 2.59 -27.64
CA ASP A 82 4.02 4.01 -27.53
C ASP A 82 4.20 4.55 -26.09
N GLY A 83 4.03 3.74 -25.04
CA GLY A 83 4.34 4.15 -23.65
C GLY A 83 3.43 5.25 -23.08
N LYS A 84 2.35 5.61 -23.78
CA LYS A 84 1.38 6.64 -23.34
C LYS A 84 0.53 6.20 -22.14
N ARG A 85 0.39 4.88 -21.92
CA ARG A 85 -0.40 4.27 -20.84
C ARG A 85 0.48 3.54 -19.82
N TYR A 86 1.75 3.93 -19.67
CA TYR A 86 2.64 3.27 -18.72
C TYR A 86 2.17 3.51 -17.27
N PRO A 87 1.94 2.47 -16.45
CA PRO A 87 1.33 2.62 -15.12
C PRO A 87 2.06 3.59 -14.18
N CYS A 88 3.40 3.58 -14.19
CA CYS A 88 4.23 4.40 -13.29
C CYS A 88 4.65 5.76 -13.88
N LYS A 89 4.07 6.19 -15.01
CA LYS A 89 4.37 7.50 -15.58
C LYS A 89 3.41 8.52 -14.99
N GLU A 90 3.94 9.37 -14.10
CA GLU A 90 3.16 10.44 -13.48
C GLU A 90 2.61 11.44 -14.52
N LEU A 91 1.59 12.21 -14.13
CA LEU A 91 1.11 13.36 -14.91
C LEU A 91 2.21 14.37 -15.22
N SER A 92 3.19 14.50 -14.31
CA SER A 92 4.39 15.33 -14.48
C SER A 92 5.35 14.81 -15.56
N GLY A 93 5.14 13.59 -16.06
CA GLY A 93 6.03 12.87 -16.95
C GLY A 93 7.18 12.15 -16.25
N LYS A 94 7.32 12.31 -14.92
CA LYS A 94 8.34 11.59 -14.13
C LYS A 94 8.06 10.09 -14.12
N MET A 95 9.13 9.33 -14.11
CA MET A 95 9.14 7.87 -14.04
C MET A 95 10.15 7.45 -12.97
N PHE A 96 9.99 6.23 -12.43
CA PHE A 96 10.93 5.63 -11.48
C PHE A 96 11.14 6.45 -10.19
N VAL A 97 10.06 6.99 -9.63
CA VAL A 97 10.12 7.69 -8.35
C VAL A 97 10.40 6.68 -7.23
N ASN A 98 11.39 6.98 -6.39
CA ASN A 98 11.76 6.10 -5.27
C ASN A 98 10.67 6.13 -4.19
N PRO A 99 9.95 5.03 -3.92
CA PRO A 99 8.88 4.99 -2.92
C PRO A 99 9.38 5.12 -1.47
N PHE A 100 10.69 4.95 -1.23
CA PHE A 100 11.32 5.00 0.09
C PHE A 100 11.97 6.35 0.41
N SER A 101 11.30 7.46 0.06
CA SER A 101 11.89 8.79 0.26
C SER A 101 12.24 9.07 1.72
N ASP A 102 13.38 9.72 1.90
CA ASP A 102 13.95 10.09 3.19
C ASP A 102 13.75 11.57 3.53
N THR A 103 13.31 12.35 2.53
CA THR A 103 13.19 13.80 2.55
C THR A 103 11.78 14.29 2.27
N LEU A 104 11.01 13.55 1.46
CA LEU A 104 9.62 13.84 1.14
C LEU A 104 8.71 12.96 1.99
N GLY A 105 7.64 13.55 2.51
CA GLY A 105 6.65 12.87 3.35
C GLY A 105 5.34 12.62 2.61
N GLY A 106 4.38 12.05 3.34
CA GLY A 106 3.02 11.85 2.86
C GLY A 106 2.25 13.16 2.66
N GLN A 107 0.97 13.02 2.33
CA GLN A 107 0.03 14.13 2.18
C GLN A 107 -1.08 14.02 3.22
N CYS A 108 -1.43 15.10 3.90
CA CYS A 108 -2.48 15.09 4.92
C CYS A 108 -3.54 16.18 4.69
N THR A 109 -3.47 16.97 3.63
CA THR A 109 -4.38 18.12 3.45
C THR A 109 -5.80 17.68 3.07
N LYS A 110 -6.81 18.41 3.56
CA LYS A 110 -8.24 18.12 3.30
C LYS A 110 -8.60 18.23 1.82
N GLU A 111 -7.88 19.05 1.07
CA GLU A 111 -8.10 19.25 -0.35
C GLU A 111 -7.67 18.03 -1.18
N LYS A 112 -6.80 17.17 -0.63
CA LYS A 112 -6.21 16.02 -1.32
C LYS A 112 -6.70 14.68 -0.79
N ILE A 113 -7.45 14.67 0.31
CA ILE A 113 -7.93 13.47 0.99
C ILE A 113 -9.40 13.65 1.34
N SER A 114 -10.26 12.83 0.72
CA SER A 114 -11.69 12.87 0.96
C SER A 114 -12.01 12.56 2.43
N GLY A 115 -13.01 13.27 2.98
CA GLY A 115 -13.45 13.12 4.37
C GLY A 115 -12.44 13.62 5.42
N SER A 116 -11.41 14.37 5.04
CA SER A 116 -10.50 15.05 5.97
C SER A 116 -10.90 16.50 6.19
N THR A 117 -10.60 17.04 7.37
CA THR A 117 -10.74 18.45 7.76
C THR A 117 -9.35 19.04 8.07
N ASN A 118 -9.27 20.25 8.62
CA ASN A 118 -7.98 20.81 9.04
C ASN A 118 -7.41 20.09 10.29
N THR A 119 -8.26 19.57 11.17
CA THR A 119 -7.89 19.05 12.49
C THR A 119 -8.09 17.56 12.65
N CYS A 120 -8.82 16.91 11.74
CA CYS A 120 -9.12 15.48 11.75
C CYS A 120 -8.96 14.95 10.32
N GLY A 121 -8.26 13.84 10.11
CA GLY A 121 -8.09 13.29 8.77
C GLY A 121 -7.03 12.21 8.65
N ALA A 122 -7.00 11.57 7.49
CA ALA A 122 -5.96 10.59 7.15
C ALA A 122 -4.73 11.27 6.52
N CYS A 123 -3.62 10.55 6.48
CA CYS A 123 -2.41 10.96 5.77
C CYS A 123 -2.05 9.90 4.72
N ALA A 124 -2.11 10.24 3.43
CA ALA A 124 -1.68 9.36 2.36
C ALA A 124 -0.14 9.21 2.40
N PRO A 125 0.39 7.98 2.55
CA PRO A 125 1.84 7.76 2.64
C PRO A 125 2.52 8.08 1.31
N TYR A 126 3.81 8.43 1.35
CA TYR A 126 4.56 8.84 0.17
C TYR A 126 4.49 7.82 -0.98
N ARG A 127 4.57 6.52 -0.64
CA ARG A 127 4.36 5.40 -1.57
C ARG A 127 3.03 5.49 -2.32
N ARG A 128 1.92 5.74 -1.61
CA ARG A 128 0.58 5.86 -2.22
C ARG A 128 0.51 7.03 -3.20
N LEU A 129 1.19 8.14 -2.92
CA LEU A 129 1.20 9.32 -3.81
C LEU A 129 1.74 9.00 -5.21
N HIS A 130 2.61 8.00 -5.31
CA HIS A 130 3.33 7.60 -6.53
C HIS A 130 2.96 6.19 -7.01
N LEU A 131 1.79 5.69 -6.59
CA LEU A 131 1.31 4.35 -6.94
C LEU A 131 1.15 4.20 -8.47
N CYS A 132 1.66 3.13 -9.06
CA CYS A 132 1.56 2.89 -10.49
C CYS A 132 0.16 2.44 -10.94
N ASN A 133 -0.73 3.37 -11.29
CA ASN A 133 -2.12 3.07 -11.68
C ASN A 133 -2.63 3.86 -12.90
N HIS A 134 -1.80 4.67 -13.56
CA HIS A 134 -2.24 5.57 -14.63
C HIS A 134 -2.79 4.86 -15.88
N ASN A 135 -2.42 3.60 -16.10
CA ASN A 135 -3.01 2.81 -17.19
C ASN A 135 -4.51 2.60 -17.02
N LEU A 136 -5.01 2.59 -15.77
CA LEU A 136 -6.41 2.37 -15.45
C LEU A 136 -7.30 3.54 -15.88
N GLU A 137 -6.75 4.74 -15.98
CA GLU A 137 -7.48 5.97 -16.35
C GLU A 137 -8.00 5.94 -17.79
N THR A 138 -7.43 5.08 -18.64
CA THR A 138 -7.65 5.07 -20.10
C THR A 138 -8.04 3.68 -20.62
N ILE A 139 -8.71 2.87 -19.80
CA ILE A 139 -9.17 1.53 -20.22
C ILE A 139 -10.28 1.69 -21.26
N ASN A 140 -10.04 1.17 -22.47
CA ASN A 140 -11.05 1.14 -23.52
C ASN A 140 -12.07 0.01 -23.30
N ASN A 141 -13.35 0.28 -23.51
CA ASN A 141 -14.43 -0.72 -23.43
C ASN A 141 -14.31 -1.80 -24.51
N THR A 142 -14.62 -3.05 -24.16
CA THR A 142 -14.66 -4.22 -25.04
C THR A 142 -15.77 -5.18 -24.60
N THR A 143 -16.06 -6.20 -25.39
CA THR A 143 -17.06 -7.24 -25.04
C THR A 143 -16.64 -8.18 -23.91
N SER A 144 -15.43 -8.02 -23.34
CA SER A 144 -14.84 -8.95 -22.39
C SER A 144 -14.24 -8.24 -21.17
N MET A 145 -15.02 -7.35 -20.56
CA MET A 145 -14.53 -6.41 -19.55
C MET A 145 -13.96 -7.05 -18.29
N THR A 146 -14.52 -8.16 -17.78
CA THR A 146 -13.93 -8.87 -16.63
C THR A 146 -12.48 -9.27 -16.88
N HIS A 147 -12.21 -9.86 -18.04
CA HIS A 147 -10.86 -10.33 -18.40
C HIS A 147 -9.93 -9.16 -18.70
N LYS A 148 -10.42 -8.13 -19.39
CA LYS A 148 -9.64 -6.93 -19.69
C LYS A 148 -9.29 -6.14 -18.42
N LEU A 149 -10.23 -5.96 -17.50
CA LEU A 149 -10.00 -5.31 -16.22
C LEU A 149 -8.94 -6.06 -15.42
N LEU A 150 -9.01 -7.40 -15.37
CA LEU A 150 -7.99 -8.21 -14.71
C LEU A 150 -6.59 -7.95 -15.28
N ALA A 151 -6.46 -7.92 -16.62
CA ALA A 151 -5.17 -7.66 -17.26
C ALA A 151 -4.65 -6.24 -16.95
N GLU A 152 -5.49 -5.21 -17.02
CA GLU A 152 -5.10 -3.83 -16.71
C GLU A 152 -4.70 -3.65 -15.24
N VAL A 153 -5.41 -4.30 -14.31
CA VAL A 153 -5.06 -4.29 -12.87
C VAL A 153 -3.77 -5.07 -12.61
N CYS A 154 -3.57 -6.21 -13.27
CA CYS A 154 -2.31 -6.95 -13.15
C CYS A 154 -1.13 -6.18 -13.77
N TYR A 155 -1.36 -5.38 -14.83
CA TYR A 155 -0.33 -4.54 -15.40
C TYR A 155 0.14 -3.47 -14.39
N ALA A 156 -0.82 -2.75 -13.79
CA ALA A 156 -0.56 -1.79 -12.73
C ALA A 156 0.22 -2.43 -11.57
N ALA A 157 -0.26 -3.57 -11.08
CA ALA A 157 0.36 -4.32 -10.00
C ALA A 157 1.79 -4.77 -10.34
N LYS A 158 2.04 -5.32 -11.53
CA LYS A 158 3.36 -5.76 -11.97
C LYS A 158 4.37 -4.60 -12.01
N GLU A 159 3.97 -3.46 -12.57
CA GLU A 159 4.85 -2.29 -12.66
C GLU A 159 5.09 -1.65 -11.28
N GLU A 160 4.07 -1.58 -10.42
CA GLU A 160 4.20 -1.16 -9.01
C GLU A 160 5.19 -2.04 -8.25
N GLY A 161 5.03 -3.36 -8.37
CA GLY A 161 5.93 -4.34 -7.77
C GLY A 161 7.37 -4.20 -8.22
N ASN A 162 7.58 -4.03 -9.53
CA ASN A 162 8.90 -3.80 -10.12
C ASN A 162 9.51 -2.47 -9.62
N SER A 163 8.73 -1.40 -9.53
CA SER A 163 9.18 -0.09 -9.04
C SER A 163 9.66 -0.17 -7.59
N ILE A 164 8.88 -0.83 -6.72
CA ILE A 164 9.26 -1.08 -5.32
C ILE A 164 10.53 -1.93 -5.23
N ASN A 165 10.55 -3.08 -5.92
CA ASN A 165 11.66 -4.03 -5.85
C ASN A 165 12.98 -3.41 -6.32
N THR A 166 12.94 -2.60 -7.39
CA THR A 166 14.13 -1.91 -7.92
C THR A 166 14.76 -0.97 -6.89
N HIS A 167 13.95 -0.25 -6.13
CA HIS A 167 14.43 0.69 -5.10
C HIS A 167 14.68 0.03 -3.75
N TYR A 168 14.15 -1.17 -3.53
CA TYR A 168 14.28 -1.88 -2.27
C TYR A 168 15.71 -2.36 -2.03
N THR A 169 16.41 -2.89 -3.03
CA THR A 169 17.78 -3.39 -2.83
C THR A 169 18.74 -2.30 -2.30
N PRO A 170 18.81 -1.09 -2.90
CA PRO A 170 19.59 0.00 -2.32
C PRO A 170 19.11 0.44 -0.93
N HIS A 171 17.79 0.43 -0.68
CA HIS A 171 17.21 0.76 0.62
C HIS A 171 17.64 -0.24 1.70
N GLN A 172 17.54 -1.54 1.40
CA GLN A 172 17.91 -2.61 2.31
C GLN A 172 19.38 -2.54 2.67
N GLU A 173 20.28 -2.38 1.70
CA GLU A 173 21.72 -2.26 1.96
C GLU A 173 22.05 -1.02 2.79
N LYS A 174 21.42 0.13 2.49
CA LYS A 174 21.61 1.36 3.26
C LYS A 174 21.19 1.23 4.72
N TYR A 175 20.19 0.40 5.02
CA TYR A 175 19.56 0.30 6.34
C TYR A 175 19.76 -1.05 7.04
N LYS A 176 20.64 -1.89 6.50
CA LYS A 176 20.97 -3.21 7.04
C LYS A 176 21.56 -3.11 8.45
N ASP A 177 22.56 -2.23 8.61
CA ASP A 177 23.31 -2.11 9.86
C ASP A 177 22.50 -1.42 10.98
N THR A 178 21.55 -0.57 10.62
CA THR A 178 20.69 0.12 11.58
C THR A 178 19.48 -0.72 12.02
N GLY A 179 19.20 -1.81 11.30
CA GLY A 179 18.00 -2.63 11.48
C GLY A 179 16.70 -1.88 11.18
N THR A 180 16.75 -0.85 10.33
CA THR A 180 15.60 0.02 10.03
C THR A 180 15.11 -0.12 8.59
N ALA A 181 15.57 -1.14 7.87
CA ALA A 181 15.07 -1.45 6.54
C ALA A 181 13.57 -1.80 6.62
N SER A 182 12.80 -1.30 5.64
CA SER A 182 11.41 -1.72 5.48
C SER A 182 11.37 -3.20 5.11
N GLN A 183 10.24 -3.87 5.32
CA GLN A 183 10.07 -5.27 4.89
C GLN A 183 9.41 -5.29 3.50
N LEU A 184 10.09 -5.84 2.48
CA LEU A 184 9.61 -5.81 1.08
C LEU A 184 8.16 -6.33 0.95
N CYS A 185 7.87 -7.52 1.52
CA CYS A 185 6.53 -8.10 1.43
C CYS A 185 5.46 -7.22 2.07
N THR A 186 5.79 -6.48 3.14
CA THR A 186 4.87 -5.54 3.81
C THR A 186 4.59 -4.33 2.94
N VAL A 187 5.61 -3.78 2.27
CA VAL A 187 5.46 -2.64 1.36
C VAL A 187 4.60 -3.04 0.15
N LEU A 188 4.85 -4.21 -0.43
CA LEU A 188 4.03 -4.77 -1.52
C LEU A 188 2.59 -5.03 -1.05
N ALA A 189 2.38 -5.53 0.17
CA ALA A 189 1.05 -5.72 0.75
C ALA A 189 0.25 -4.42 0.87
N ARG A 190 0.91 -3.31 1.22
CA ARG A 190 0.29 -1.98 1.30
C ARG A 190 -0.11 -1.47 -0.09
N SER A 191 0.77 -1.57 -1.10
CA SER A 191 0.43 -1.21 -2.47
C SER A 191 -0.67 -2.08 -3.07
N PHE A 192 -0.66 -3.38 -2.79
CA PHE A 192 -1.72 -4.30 -3.19
C PHE A 192 -3.09 -3.89 -2.61
N ALA A 193 -3.13 -3.53 -1.32
CA ALA A 193 -4.35 -3.07 -0.67
C ALA A 193 -4.87 -1.74 -1.24
N ASP A 194 -3.97 -0.80 -1.57
CA ASP A 194 -4.35 0.46 -2.20
C ASP A 194 -4.86 0.29 -3.63
N ILE A 195 -4.25 -0.60 -4.44
CA ILE A 195 -4.79 -0.99 -5.75
C ILE A 195 -6.19 -1.60 -5.59
N GLY A 196 -6.38 -2.46 -4.59
CA GLY A 196 -7.68 -3.04 -4.28
C GLY A 196 -8.74 -1.98 -3.95
N ASP A 197 -8.38 -0.97 -3.15
CA ASP A 197 -9.31 0.13 -2.83
C ASP A 197 -9.64 1.01 -4.02
N ILE A 198 -8.70 1.22 -4.95
CA ILE A 198 -8.98 1.93 -6.21
C ILE A 198 -10.01 1.17 -7.04
N VAL A 199 -9.81 -0.14 -7.22
CA VAL A 199 -10.74 -1.00 -7.99
C VAL A 199 -12.12 -1.02 -7.33
N ARG A 200 -12.17 -1.11 -5.99
CA ARG A 200 -13.41 -1.20 -5.22
C ARG A 200 -14.13 0.13 -5.03
N GLY A 201 -13.52 1.25 -5.42
CA GLY A 201 -14.08 2.59 -5.22
C GLY A 201 -14.07 3.04 -3.75
N LYS A 202 -13.14 2.50 -2.96
CA LYS A 202 -12.92 2.81 -1.53
C LYS A 202 -11.75 3.76 -1.29
N ASP A 203 -10.87 3.92 -2.29
CA ASP A 203 -9.71 4.80 -2.19
C ASP A 203 -10.15 6.26 -2.07
N PHE A 204 -9.68 6.93 -1.01
CA PHE A 204 -10.08 8.29 -0.68
C PHE A 204 -8.96 9.32 -0.94
N PHE A 205 -7.91 8.95 -1.68
CA PHE A 205 -6.89 9.89 -2.14
C PHE A 205 -7.34 10.61 -3.42
N LEU A 206 -7.38 11.93 -3.37
CA LEU A 206 -7.84 12.79 -4.48
C LEU A 206 -6.69 13.37 -5.29
N GLY A 207 -5.55 13.66 -4.63
CA GLY A 207 -4.44 14.37 -5.25
C GLY A 207 -4.72 15.87 -5.50
N ASN A 208 -3.87 16.48 -6.33
CA ASN A 208 -3.98 17.85 -6.82
C ASN A 208 -5.15 18.02 -7.81
N ASP A 209 -5.39 19.24 -8.30
CA ASP A 209 -6.57 19.51 -9.14
C ASP A 209 -6.57 18.81 -10.50
N GLU A 210 -5.40 18.46 -11.05
CA GLU A 210 -5.31 17.62 -12.26
C GLU A 210 -5.53 16.14 -11.93
N GLU A 211 -4.95 15.66 -10.83
CA GLU A 211 -5.15 14.29 -10.32
C GLU A 211 -6.63 14.03 -9.98
N LYS A 212 -7.34 15.02 -9.42
CA LYS A 212 -8.79 14.95 -9.17
C LYS A 212 -9.58 14.69 -10.44
N LYS A 213 -9.29 15.43 -11.52
CA LYS A 213 -9.96 15.24 -12.82
C LYS A 213 -9.71 13.83 -13.35
N LYS A 214 -8.47 13.35 -13.27
CA LYS A 214 -8.08 12.00 -13.69
C LYS A 214 -8.74 10.93 -12.82
N ARG A 215 -8.91 11.19 -11.53
CA ARG A 215 -9.64 10.32 -10.61
C ARG A 215 -11.13 10.28 -10.96
N ASP A 216 -11.76 11.41 -11.26
CA ASP A 216 -13.16 11.44 -11.69
C ASP A 216 -13.35 10.65 -13.00
N GLU A 217 -12.44 10.80 -13.96
CA GLU A 217 -12.39 10.01 -15.20
C GLU A 217 -12.24 8.51 -14.91
N LEU A 218 -11.29 8.14 -14.06
CA LEU A 218 -11.08 6.75 -13.65
C LEU A 218 -12.31 6.17 -12.96
N GLU A 219 -13.02 6.95 -12.14
CA GLU A 219 -14.19 6.44 -11.40
C GLU A 219 -15.38 6.23 -12.31
N LYS A 220 -15.60 7.18 -13.22
CA LYS A 220 -16.59 7.03 -14.28
C LYS A 220 -16.30 5.81 -15.14
N ASN A 221 -15.03 5.59 -15.51
CA ASN A 221 -14.62 4.43 -16.29
C ASN A 221 -14.85 3.12 -15.53
N LEU A 222 -14.44 3.03 -14.25
CA LEU A 222 -14.69 1.84 -13.43
C LEU A 222 -16.19 1.56 -13.28
N LYS A 223 -17.03 2.58 -13.06
CA LYS A 223 -18.50 2.42 -12.99
C LYS A 223 -19.05 1.82 -14.28
N GLU A 224 -18.65 2.34 -15.44
CA GLU A 224 -19.09 1.82 -16.74
C GLU A 224 -18.58 0.40 -17.00
N ILE A 225 -17.35 0.10 -16.61
CA ILE A 225 -16.77 -1.26 -16.69
C ILE A 225 -17.59 -2.24 -15.85
N PHE A 226 -17.88 -1.90 -14.59
CA PHE A 226 -18.63 -2.78 -13.70
C PHE A 226 -20.09 -2.93 -14.09
N LYS A 227 -20.70 -1.89 -14.68
CA LYS A 227 -22.00 -2.00 -15.34
C LYS A 227 -21.97 -3.03 -16.47
N GLN A 228 -20.97 -2.99 -17.34
CA GLN A 228 -20.84 -3.97 -18.43
C GLN A 228 -20.55 -5.37 -17.91
N ILE A 229 -19.79 -5.51 -16.83
CA ILE A 229 -19.59 -6.80 -16.15
C ILE A 229 -20.93 -7.34 -15.65
N HIS A 230 -21.73 -6.50 -14.98
CA HIS A 230 -23.06 -6.87 -14.48
C HIS A 230 -24.02 -7.31 -15.61
N GLU A 231 -24.10 -6.53 -16.70
CA GLU A 231 -24.96 -6.84 -17.85
C GLU A 231 -24.59 -8.18 -18.52
N ASN A 232 -23.30 -8.52 -18.51
CA ASN A 232 -22.77 -9.76 -19.11
C ASN A 232 -22.80 -10.99 -18.19
N LEU A 233 -23.21 -10.85 -16.91
CA LEU A 233 -23.41 -12.00 -16.03
C LEU A 233 -24.41 -12.98 -16.64
N THR A 234 -24.08 -14.27 -16.64
CA THR A 234 -24.93 -15.29 -17.28
C THR A 234 -25.94 -15.88 -16.29
N ASP A 235 -25.56 -16.01 -15.02
CA ASP A 235 -26.47 -16.43 -13.95
C ASP A 235 -27.41 -15.27 -13.54
N GLN A 236 -28.73 -15.49 -13.71
CA GLN A 236 -29.75 -14.53 -13.30
C GLN A 236 -29.77 -14.27 -11.79
N ARG A 237 -29.40 -15.26 -10.97
CA ARG A 237 -29.26 -15.08 -9.52
C ARG A 237 -28.12 -14.13 -9.20
N ALA A 238 -27.01 -14.20 -9.93
CA ALA A 238 -25.91 -13.25 -9.78
C ALA A 238 -26.35 -11.83 -10.15
N LYS A 239 -27.05 -11.67 -11.29
CA LYS A 239 -27.63 -10.37 -11.69
C LYS A 239 -28.55 -9.77 -10.63
N GLN A 240 -29.39 -10.60 -10.02
CA GLN A 240 -30.30 -10.19 -8.95
C GLN A 240 -29.61 -9.90 -7.62
N HIS A 241 -28.51 -10.60 -7.33
CA HIS A 241 -27.71 -10.37 -6.13
C HIS A 241 -26.94 -9.05 -6.23
N TYR A 242 -26.32 -8.78 -7.39
CA TYR A 242 -25.57 -7.56 -7.66
C TYR A 242 -26.44 -6.44 -8.24
N LYS A 243 -27.66 -6.25 -7.72
CA LYS A 243 -28.56 -5.20 -8.22
C LYS A 243 -27.94 -3.81 -8.07
N ASP A 244 -28.33 -2.94 -8.99
CA ASP A 244 -27.86 -1.57 -9.03
C ASP A 244 -28.46 -0.77 -7.86
N GLU A 245 -27.59 -0.20 -7.03
CA GLU A 245 -27.96 0.81 -6.03
C GLU A 245 -28.17 2.17 -6.72
N PRO A 246 -28.89 3.14 -6.11
CA PRO A 246 -29.18 4.44 -6.73
C PRO A 246 -27.95 5.16 -7.32
N ASP A 247 -26.77 4.97 -6.71
CA ASP A 247 -25.52 5.64 -7.06
C ASP A 247 -24.73 4.99 -8.21
N LYS A 248 -25.24 3.87 -8.73
CA LYS A 248 -24.64 3.08 -9.83
C LYS A 248 -23.18 2.72 -9.65
N ASN A 249 -22.79 2.44 -8.41
CA ASN A 249 -21.38 2.19 -8.09
C ASN A 249 -21.02 0.70 -8.07
N TYR A 250 -22.01 -0.19 -8.05
CA TYR A 250 -21.81 -1.65 -8.04
C TYR A 250 -20.92 -2.13 -6.88
N PHE A 251 -20.97 -1.49 -5.71
CA PHE A 251 -20.04 -1.76 -4.59
C PHE A 251 -19.89 -3.26 -4.29
N GLN A 252 -20.98 -3.99 -4.09
CA GLN A 252 -20.95 -5.44 -3.83
C GLN A 252 -20.26 -6.22 -4.95
N LEU A 253 -20.58 -5.91 -6.22
CA LEU A 253 -19.95 -6.55 -7.38
C LEU A 253 -18.45 -6.24 -7.45
N ARG A 254 -18.02 -5.02 -7.10
CA ARG A 254 -16.60 -4.65 -7.08
C ARG A 254 -15.84 -5.37 -5.97
N GLU A 255 -16.42 -5.48 -4.78
CA GLU A 255 -15.85 -6.24 -3.66
C GLU A 255 -15.65 -7.71 -4.02
N ASP A 256 -16.66 -8.33 -4.60
CA ASP A 256 -16.63 -9.75 -4.93
C ASP A 256 -15.76 -10.03 -6.16
N TRP A 257 -15.69 -9.08 -7.11
CA TRP A 257 -14.75 -9.14 -8.22
C TRP A 257 -13.30 -9.08 -7.71
N TRP A 258 -12.98 -8.16 -6.79
CA TRP A 258 -11.66 -8.12 -6.18
C TRP A 258 -11.36 -9.44 -5.48
N THR A 259 -12.28 -9.93 -4.65
CA THR A 259 -12.13 -11.21 -3.93
C THR A 259 -11.86 -12.39 -4.87
N ALA A 260 -12.54 -12.46 -6.03
CA ALA A 260 -12.35 -13.51 -7.02
C ALA A 260 -10.99 -13.44 -7.74
N ASN A 261 -10.40 -12.24 -7.86
CA ASN A 261 -9.23 -11.97 -8.71
C ASN A 261 -7.95 -11.62 -7.95
N ARG A 262 -8.04 -11.30 -6.66
CA ARG A 262 -6.94 -10.81 -5.81
C ARG A 262 -5.71 -11.72 -5.82
N HIS A 263 -5.90 -13.04 -5.98
CA HIS A 263 -4.79 -14.00 -6.08
C HIS A 263 -3.89 -13.75 -7.32
N THR A 264 -4.51 -13.46 -8.48
CA THR A 264 -3.77 -13.18 -9.71
C THR A 264 -3.06 -11.83 -9.62
N VAL A 265 -3.71 -10.84 -9.00
CA VAL A 265 -3.13 -9.51 -8.77
C VAL A 265 -1.95 -9.58 -7.79
N TRP A 266 -2.05 -10.39 -6.73
CA TRP A 266 -0.93 -10.65 -5.82
C TRP A 266 0.24 -11.32 -6.52
N LYS A 267 -0.03 -12.31 -7.39
CA LYS A 267 1.01 -12.91 -8.23
C LYS A 267 1.70 -11.86 -9.11
N ALA A 268 0.92 -10.94 -9.70
CA ALA A 268 1.45 -9.85 -10.54
C ALA A 268 2.38 -8.90 -9.76
N ILE A 269 1.97 -8.41 -8.58
CA ILE A 269 2.77 -7.44 -7.81
C ILE A 269 4.08 -8.02 -7.27
N THR A 270 4.18 -9.34 -7.17
CA THR A 270 5.36 -10.03 -6.65
C THR A 270 6.29 -10.61 -7.73
N CYS A 271 6.01 -10.41 -9.02
CA CYS A 271 6.74 -11.09 -10.10
C CYS A 271 8.26 -10.93 -10.04
N GLY A 272 8.75 -9.76 -9.60
CA GLY A 272 10.18 -9.44 -9.51
C GLY A 272 10.85 -9.84 -8.19
N VAL A 273 10.10 -10.37 -7.21
CA VAL A 273 10.61 -10.63 -5.86
C VAL A 273 11.50 -11.87 -5.85
N THR A 274 12.66 -11.78 -5.20
CA THR A 274 13.58 -12.90 -4.97
C THR A 274 13.33 -13.59 -3.63
N ASP A 275 13.91 -14.78 -3.43
CA ASP A 275 13.83 -15.45 -2.14
C ASP A 275 14.61 -14.69 -1.06
N GLY A 276 14.14 -14.72 0.19
CA GLY A 276 14.85 -14.15 1.34
C GLY A 276 14.01 -13.20 2.20
N ASP A 277 13.02 -12.52 1.62
CA ASP A 277 12.12 -11.65 2.36
C ASP A 277 10.98 -12.42 3.02
N LYS A 278 10.70 -12.08 4.28
CA LYS A 278 9.63 -12.66 5.09
C LYS A 278 8.51 -11.65 5.28
N TYR A 279 7.28 -12.14 5.28
CA TYR A 279 6.17 -11.40 5.85
C TYR A 279 6.22 -11.45 7.38
N PHE A 280 5.62 -10.47 8.04
CA PHE A 280 5.67 -10.37 9.48
C PHE A 280 4.83 -11.43 10.19
N ARG A 281 3.82 -12.01 9.52
CA ARG A 281 2.97 -13.10 10.04
C ARG A 281 3.06 -14.37 9.22
N ASN A 282 2.83 -15.50 9.89
CA ASN A 282 2.52 -16.76 9.22
C ASN A 282 1.05 -16.84 8.83
N THR A 283 0.74 -16.38 7.63
CA THR A 283 -0.63 -16.32 7.10
C THR A 283 -0.97 -17.52 6.21
N CYS A 284 0.01 -18.33 5.84
CA CYS A 284 -0.21 -19.49 4.97
C CYS A 284 -1.02 -20.56 5.72
N SER A 285 -1.98 -21.15 5.01
CA SER A 285 -2.96 -22.11 5.55
C SER A 285 -2.38 -23.40 6.15
N SER A 286 -1.08 -23.66 6.00
CA SER A 286 -0.41 -24.82 6.58
C SER A 286 0.79 -24.39 7.44
N LYS A 287 0.82 -24.87 8.68
CA LYS A 287 1.81 -24.57 9.72
C LYS A 287 3.27 -24.94 9.33
N ASN A 288 3.44 -25.73 8.27
CA ASN A 288 4.74 -26.21 7.77
C ASN A 288 5.15 -25.59 6.42
N VAL A 289 4.44 -24.58 5.91
CA VAL A 289 4.73 -23.99 4.60
C VAL A 289 5.74 -22.85 4.73
N HIS A 290 6.86 -23.00 4.02
CA HIS A 290 7.84 -21.95 3.81
C HIS A 290 7.27 -20.86 2.88
N TYR A 291 7.66 -19.60 3.12
CA TYR A 291 7.42 -18.52 2.16
C TYR A 291 8.51 -18.54 1.10
N ARG A 292 8.13 -18.25 -0.14
CA ARG A 292 9.06 -17.90 -1.21
C ARG A 292 8.54 -16.71 -1.96
N LYS A 293 9.40 -15.73 -2.22
CA LYS A 293 9.07 -14.54 -3.03
C LYS A 293 7.79 -13.80 -2.60
N CYS A 294 7.53 -13.67 -1.29
CA CYS A 294 6.28 -13.14 -0.74
C CYS A 294 5.01 -13.93 -1.15
N HIS A 295 5.13 -15.24 -1.39
CA HIS A 295 4.03 -16.17 -1.62
C HIS A 295 4.02 -17.31 -0.61
N CYS A 296 2.83 -17.81 -0.33
CA CYS A 296 2.68 -19.14 0.20
C CYS A 296 3.01 -20.17 -0.89
N ASN A 297 3.68 -21.28 -0.57
CA ASN A 297 4.05 -22.28 -1.59
C ASN A 297 2.85 -22.88 -2.34
N ASN A 298 1.64 -22.81 -1.77
CA ASN A 298 0.40 -23.24 -2.41
C ASN A 298 -0.23 -22.16 -3.32
N GLY A 299 0.39 -20.99 -3.44
CA GLY A 299 -0.09 -19.86 -4.25
C GLY A 299 -1.09 -18.94 -3.54
N ASP A 300 -1.34 -19.13 -2.24
CA ASP A 300 -2.22 -18.25 -1.46
C ASP A 300 -1.63 -16.84 -1.30
N VAL A 301 -2.52 -15.84 -1.24
CA VAL A 301 -2.16 -14.46 -0.93
C VAL A 301 -1.68 -14.37 0.52
N LEU A 302 -0.52 -13.74 0.69
CA LEU A 302 0.19 -13.67 1.96
C LEU A 302 -0.39 -12.63 2.95
N THR A 303 -1.18 -11.69 2.46
CA THR A 303 -1.69 -10.54 3.20
C THR A 303 -3.21 -10.49 3.18
N ASN A 304 -3.80 -9.90 4.20
CA ASN A 304 -5.22 -9.52 4.27
C ASN A 304 -5.39 -8.02 4.49
N PHE A 305 -4.34 -7.22 4.29
CA PHE A 305 -4.39 -5.76 4.35
C PHE A 305 -5.44 -5.17 3.41
N ASP A 306 -5.74 -5.78 2.27
CA ASP A 306 -6.82 -5.34 1.39
C ASP A 306 -8.22 -5.45 2.03
N TYR A 307 -8.39 -6.12 3.17
CA TYR A 307 -9.63 -6.11 3.96
C TYR A 307 -9.54 -5.27 5.24
N VAL A 308 -8.44 -4.55 5.44
CA VAL A 308 -8.28 -3.55 6.50
C VAL A 308 -8.67 -2.18 5.95
N PRO A 309 -9.45 -1.35 6.66
CA PRO A 309 -9.78 0.01 6.21
C PRO A 309 -8.54 0.85 5.87
N GLN A 310 -8.57 1.56 4.73
CA GLN A 310 -7.43 2.31 4.18
C GLN A 310 -6.79 3.28 5.18
N TYR A 311 -7.59 4.00 5.98
CA TYR A 311 -7.07 4.90 7.01
C TYR A 311 -6.17 4.19 8.02
N LEU A 312 -6.58 3.02 8.53
CA LEU A 312 -5.80 2.27 9.51
C LEU A 312 -4.47 1.79 8.93
N ARG A 313 -4.46 1.38 7.65
CA ARG A 313 -3.23 0.96 6.96
C ARG A 313 -2.27 2.12 6.77
N TRP A 314 -2.78 3.28 6.37
CA TRP A 314 -1.96 4.48 6.18
C TRP A 314 -1.44 5.02 7.51
N PHE A 315 -2.22 4.95 8.59
CA PHE A 315 -1.77 5.38 9.90
C PHE A 315 -0.68 4.43 10.45
N GLU A 316 -0.84 3.12 10.22
CA GLU A 316 0.18 2.13 10.55
C GLU A 316 1.47 2.33 9.73
N GLU A 317 1.37 2.57 8.43
CA GLU A 317 2.51 2.90 7.57
C GLU A 317 3.21 4.19 8.00
N TRP A 318 2.43 5.24 8.31
CA TRP A 318 2.94 6.51 8.84
C TRP A 318 3.73 6.29 10.13
N ALA A 319 3.23 5.48 11.06
CA ALA A 319 3.88 5.22 12.34
C ALA A 319 5.22 4.49 12.15
N GLU A 320 5.29 3.49 11.26
CA GLU A 320 6.54 2.81 10.93
C GLU A 320 7.57 3.76 10.31
N ASP A 321 7.14 4.58 9.34
CA ASP A 321 8.02 5.55 8.69
C ASP A 321 8.49 6.63 9.67
N PHE A 322 7.61 7.15 10.52
CA PHE A 322 7.97 8.10 11.57
C PHE A 322 9.06 7.51 12.48
N CYS A 323 8.89 6.27 12.95
CA CYS A 323 9.85 5.64 13.84
C CYS A 323 11.22 5.44 13.17
N ARG A 324 11.22 4.96 11.92
CA ARG A 324 12.43 4.79 11.09
C ARG A 324 13.15 6.12 10.88
N LEU A 325 12.43 7.13 10.41
CA LEU A 325 12.99 8.45 10.10
C LEU A 325 13.46 9.18 11.36
N ARG A 326 12.73 9.08 12.47
CA ARG A 326 13.10 9.67 13.76
C ARG A 326 14.42 9.11 14.26
N LYS A 327 14.59 7.78 14.23
CA LYS A 327 15.84 7.13 14.67
C LYS A 327 17.02 7.68 13.88
N ARG A 328 16.93 7.71 12.54
CA ARG A 328 17.99 8.24 11.68
C ARG A 328 18.31 9.71 11.93
N LYS A 329 17.28 10.57 11.97
CA LYS A 329 17.47 12.01 12.18
C LYS A 329 18.09 12.30 13.55
N LEU A 330 17.75 11.50 14.56
CA LEU A 330 18.34 11.59 15.89
C LEU A 330 19.80 11.11 15.92
N GLU A 331 20.13 10.03 15.21
CA GLU A 331 21.51 9.55 15.06
C GLU A 331 22.39 10.58 14.35
N ASP A 332 21.91 11.18 13.25
CA ASP A 332 22.60 12.29 12.58
C ASP A 332 22.81 13.48 13.53
N ALA A 333 21.76 13.93 14.23
CA ALA A 333 21.89 15.01 15.21
C ALA A 333 22.91 14.69 16.31
N LYS A 334 22.91 13.47 16.85
CA LYS A 334 23.92 13.02 17.83
C LYS A 334 25.33 13.08 17.24
N GLN A 335 25.54 12.55 16.03
CA GLN A 335 26.85 12.55 15.38
C GLN A 335 27.34 13.98 15.09
N GLN A 336 26.46 14.88 14.65
CA GLN A 336 26.82 16.27 14.38
C GLN A 336 27.05 17.10 15.65
N CYS A 337 26.41 16.76 16.77
CA CYS A 337 26.55 17.51 18.03
C CYS A 337 27.58 16.94 19.00
N ARG A 338 27.89 15.64 18.91
CA ARG A 338 28.74 14.90 19.84
C ARG A 338 29.96 14.21 19.21
N GLY A 339 30.00 14.12 17.88
CA GLY A 339 30.99 13.33 17.15
C GLY A 339 30.67 11.83 17.16
N LYS A 340 31.53 11.01 16.56
CA LYS A 340 31.27 9.56 16.40
C LYS A 340 31.28 8.83 17.73
N ASN A 341 32.25 9.15 18.59
CA ASN A 341 32.40 8.51 19.91
C ASN A 341 31.57 9.19 21.01
N GLY A 342 30.82 10.24 20.68
CA GLY A 342 29.99 10.98 21.63
C GLY A 342 30.75 12.00 22.51
N THR A 343 32.07 12.08 22.39
CA THR A 343 32.95 12.91 23.22
C THR A 343 33.84 13.87 22.45
N GLU A 344 33.82 13.84 21.11
CA GLU A 344 34.73 14.65 20.27
C GLU A 344 34.37 16.14 20.31
N ARG A 345 33.10 16.45 20.57
CA ARG A 345 32.57 17.82 20.67
C ARG A 345 31.34 17.86 21.56
N TYR A 346 31.03 19.03 22.09
CA TYR A 346 29.86 19.26 22.93
C TYR A 346 29.12 20.50 22.41
N CYS A 347 28.34 20.35 21.33
CA CYS A 347 27.65 21.48 20.71
C CYS A 347 26.18 21.60 21.13
N ASP A 348 25.63 22.82 21.16
CA ASP A 348 24.20 23.08 21.27
C ASP A 348 23.55 23.44 19.91
N LEU A 349 22.22 23.56 19.92
CA LEU A 349 21.42 23.99 18.76
C LEU A 349 21.81 25.39 18.25
N ASN A 350 22.42 26.23 19.08
CA ASN A 350 22.74 27.62 18.77
C ASN A 350 24.19 27.80 18.29
N ARG A 351 24.86 26.70 17.90
CA ARG A 351 26.25 26.68 17.40
C ARG A 351 27.31 26.90 18.48
N HIS A 352 26.94 26.87 19.75
CA HIS A 352 27.90 27.05 20.82
C HIS A 352 28.58 25.73 21.19
N ASP A 353 29.89 25.80 21.43
CA ASP A 353 30.61 24.76 22.17
C ASP A 353 30.29 24.92 23.66
N CYS A 354 29.48 24.01 24.20
CA CYS A 354 29.08 24.06 25.59
C CYS A 354 30.21 23.67 26.56
N ALA A 355 31.32 23.09 26.10
CA ALA A 355 32.47 22.86 26.97
C ALA A 355 33.16 24.17 27.35
N ARG A 356 33.03 25.21 26.52
CA ARG A 356 33.68 26.51 26.68
C ARG A 356 32.70 27.66 26.95
N THR A 357 31.41 27.43 26.72
CA THR A 357 30.33 28.40 26.97
C THR A 357 30.02 28.51 28.46
N ILE A 358 29.97 29.73 28.99
CA ILE A 358 29.57 30.04 30.36
C ILE A 358 28.27 30.84 30.29
N ARG A 359 27.14 30.12 30.22
CA ARG A 359 25.81 30.74 30.02
C ARG A 359 25.43 31.72 31.12
N GLY A 360 25.85 31.47 32.37
CA GLY A 360 25.57 32.36 33.51
C GLY A 360 26.21 33.75 33.38
N ASP A 361 27.36 33.83 32.70
CA ASP A 361 28.12 35.06 32.49
C ASP A 361 27.91 35.64 31.08
N HIS A 362 26.93 35.10 30.32
CA HIS A 362 26.67 35.46 28.92
C HIS A 362 27.89 35.31 27.98
N VAL A 363 28.82 34.40 28.29
CA VAL A 363 29.95 34.08 27.42
C VAL A 363 29.58 32.90 26.53
N PHE A 364 29.37 33.16 25.23
CA PHE A 364 29.01 32.17 24.23
C PHE A 364 30.18 31.94 23.28
N VAL A 365 30.65 30.69 23.21
CA VAL A 365 31.77 30.32 22.35
C VAL A 365 31.24 29.58 21.14
N GLU A 366 31.34 30.20 19.96
CA GLU A 366 31.00 29.55 18.69
C GLU A 366 32.25 28.89 18.09
N GLU A 367 32.11 27.63 17.67
CA GLU A 367 33.11 26.94 16.88
C GLU A 367 32.54 26.52 15.52
N ASP A 368 33.41 26.55 14.51
CA ASP A 368 33.06 26.21 13.13
C ASP A 368 32.48 24.80 12.97
N ASN A 369 32.85 23.88 13.84
CA ASN A 369 32.36 22.49 13.87
C ASN A 369 30.94 22.37 14.45
N CYS A 370 30.46 23.33 15.26
CA CYS A 370 29.15 23.32 15.89
C CYS A 370 28.04 23.84 14.97
N LYS A 371 28.37 24.46 13.83
CA LYS A 371 27.37 24.83 12.82
C LYS A 371 26.61 23.62 12.25
N TYR A 372 27.26 22.46 12.16
CA TYR A 372 26.61 21.23 11.70
C TYR A 372 25.58 20.71 12.71
N CYS A 373 25.85 20.84 14.02
CA CYS A 373 24.89 20.52 15.07
C CYS A 373 23.63 21.37 14.95
N HIS A 374 23.79 22.68 14.71
CA HIS A 374 22.68 23.59 14.47
C HIS A 374 21.83 23.16 13.28
N PHE A 375 22.43 22.86 12.12
CA PHE A 375 21.67 22.42 10.95
C PHE A 375 20.88 21.14 11.21
N SER A 376 21.52 20.10 11.76
CA SER A 376 20.82 18.84 12.05
C SER A 376 19.71 19.02 13.09
N CYS A 377 19.96 19.73 14.18
CA CYS A 377 18.95 19.94 15.22
C CYS A 377 17.79 20.83 14.76
N ALA A 378 18.06 21.95 14.07
CA ALA A 378 17.02 22.85 13.59
C ALA A 378 16.09 22.16 12.58
N HIS A 379 16.65 21.39 11.65
CA HIS A 379 15.86 20.60 10.71
C HIS A 379 15.11 19.46 11.40
N PHE A 380 15.69 18.83 12.42
CA PHE A 380 15.02 17.77 13.19
C PHE A 380 13.83 18.29 14.00
N VAL A 381 13.98 19.42 14.70
CA VAL A 381 12.90 20.07 15.45
C VAL A 381 11.74 20.42 14.53
N LYS A 382 12.01 21.13 13.43
CA LYS A 382 10.98 21.48 12.43
C LYS A 382 10.27 20.25 11.87
N TRP A 383 11.02 19.18 11.61
CA TRP A 383 10.44 17.93 11.12
C TRP A 383 9.55 17.27 12.19
N ILE A 384 10.00 17.17 13.45
CA ILE A 384 9.21 16.62 14.57
C ILE A 384 7.92 17.41 14.78
N ASP A 385 7.97 18.73 14.72
CA ASP A 385 6.78 19.57 14.88
C ASP A 385 5.74 19.27 13.78
N ASN A 386 6.17 19.11 12.53
CA ASN A 386 5.28 18.69 11.45
C ASN A 386 4.70 17.28 11.69
N GLN A 387 5.53 16.31 12.10
CA GLN A 387 5.07 14.94 12.41
C GLN A 387 4.06 14.93 13.55
N LYS A 388 4.21 15.81 14.56
CA LYS A 388 3.22 15.97 15.63
C LYS A 388 1.87 16.44 15.10
N LEU A 389 1.85 17.37 14.15
CA LEU A 389 0.60 17.83 13.53
C LEU A 389 -0.08 16.70 12.73
N GLU A 390 0.69 15.92 11.97
CA GLU A 390 0.19 14.74 11.24
C GLU A 390 -0.37 13.68 12.20
N PHE A 391 0.33 13.41 13.31
CA PHE A 391 -0.13 12.49 14.34
C PHE A 391 -1.44 12.95 14.97
N LEU A 392 -1.52 14.20 15.43
CA LEU A 392 -2.72 14.73 16.08
C LEU A 392 -3.93 14.66 15.14
N LYS A 393 -3.72 14.98 13.86
CA LYS A 393 -4.77 14.89 12.85
C LYS A 393 -5.28 13.48 12.63
N GLN A 394 -4.38 12.50 12.54
CA GLN A 394 -4.74 11.09 12.38
C GLN A 394 -5.39 10.54 13.65
N LYS A 395 -4.93 10.93 14.84
CA LYS A 395 -5.50 10.50 16.12
C LYS A 395 -6.98 10.86 16.27
N GLU A 396 -7.39 12.03 15.77
CA GLU A 396 -8.79 12.48 15.84
C GLU A 396 -9.69 11.89 14.73
N LYS A 397 -9.12 11.18 13.75
CA LYS A 397 -9.83 10.55 12.63
C LYS A 397 -10.34 9.18 12.99
#